data_AF-A0A7X0FI32-F1
#
_entry.id   AF-A0A7X0FI32-F1
#
_cell.length_a   1.000
_cell.length_b   1.000
_cell.length_c   1.000
_cell.angle_alpha   90.00
_cell.angle_beta   90.00
_cell.angle_gamma   90.00
#
_symmetry.space_group_name_H-M   'P 1'
#
loop_
_entity.id
_entity.type
_entity.pdbx_description
1 polymer ?
#
loop_
_entity_poly.entity_id
_entity_poly.type
_entity_poly.pdbx_seq_one_letter_code
_entity_poly.pdbx_strand_id
1 'polypeptide(L)'
;MSSQQLSEEAARNKALENCRSAGPGECKVQITYRNQCVSLVHPTQGAGGVFMTGPTIEESVRLGKAKCAALGKGECAVKVSECSDPIFRKF
;
A
#
# COMPACT_ATOMS: atom_id res chain seq x y z
N MET A 1 -8.12 0.54 0.38
CA MET A 1 -7.15 0.47 1.49
C MET A 1 -7.89 0.65 2.82
N SER A 2 -7.22 0.50 3.96
CA SER A 2 -7.86 0.44 5.29
C SER A 2 -7.04 1.13 6.39
N SER A 3 -6.30 2.19 6.03
CA SER A 3 -5.45 3.03 6.89
C SER A 3 -6.12 3.58 8.15
N GLN A 4 -7.45 3.73 8.12
CA GLN A 4 -8.28 4.31 9.20
C GLN A 4 -8.64 3.33 10.33
N GLN A 5 -8.26 2.06 10.23
CA GLN A 5 -8.68 1.04 11.19
C GLN A 5 -7.81 1.04 12.45
N LEU A 6 -8.43 0.81 13.61
CA LEU A 6 -7.77 0.94 14.93
C LEU A 6 -6.94 -0.29 15.35
N SER A 7 -7.06 -1.40 14.63
CA SER A 7 -6.28 -2.63 14.83
C SER A 7 -5.87 -3.23 13.50
N GLU A 8 -4.79 -4.01 13.51
CA GLU A 8 -4.34 -4.73 12.33
C GLU A 8 -5.42 -5.69 11.81
N GLU A 9 -6.13 -6.39 12.71
CA GLU A 9 -7.21 -7.30 12.34
C GLU A 9 -8.36 -6.57 11.63
N ALA A 10 -8.79 -5.44 12.17
CA ALA A 10 -9.82 -4.61 11.53
C ALA A 10 -9.34 -4.07 10.18
N ALA A 11 -8.08 -3.64 10.07
CA ALA A 11 -7.46 -3.20 8.82
C ALA A 11 -7.45 -4.32 7.77
N ARG A 12 -7.04 -5.53 8.15
CA ARG A 12 -7.01 -6.71 7.27
C ARG A 12 -8.42 -7.07 6.80
N ASN A 13 -9.37 -7.16 7.73
CA ASN A 13 -10.76 -7.52 7.41
C ASN A 13 -11.39 -6.48 6.48
N LYS A 14 -11.20 -5.18 6.75
CA LYS A 14 -11.72 -4.11 5.88
C LYS A 14 -11.07 -4.10 4.50
N ALA A 15 -9.76 -4.38 4.41
CA ALA A 15 -9.07 -4.49 3.12
C ALA A 15 -9.60 -5.68 2.30
N LEU A 16 -9.80 -6.84 2.92
CA LEU A 16 -10.34 -8.03 2.26
C LEU A 16 -11.80 -7.85 1.86
N GLU A 17 -12.62 -7.21 2.69
CA GLU A 17 -13.99 -6.80 2.34
C GLU A 17 -13.98 -5.91 1.10
N ASN A 18 -13.23 -4.79 1.13
CA ASN A 18 -13.14 -3.87 0.00
C ASN A 18 -12.66 -4.56 -1.29
N CYS A 19 -11.71 -5.51 -1.19
CA CYS A 19 -11.25 -6.29 -2.32
C CYS A 19 -12.36 -7.19 -2.89
N ARG A 20 -13.06 -7.93 -2.03
CA ARG A 20 -14.15 -8.84 -2.45
C ARG A 20 -15.31 -8.07 -3.07
N SER A 21 -15.59 -6.86 -2.58
CA SER A 21 -16.62 -5.99 -3.15
C SER A 21 -16.23 -5.40 -4.52
N ALA A 22 -14.94 -5.34 -4.85
CA ALA A 22 -14.47 -4.77 -6.12
C ALA A 22 -14.60 -5.73 -7.31
N GLY A 23 -14.78 -7.04 -7.06
CA GLY A 23 -15.04 -8.01 -8.12
C GLY A 23 -14.65 -9.45 -7.74
N PRO A 24 -14.95 -10.41 -8.64
CA PRO A 24 -14.55 -11.80 -8.46
C PRO A 24 -13.03 -11.94 -8.56
N GLY A 25 -12.41 -12.58 -7.58
CA GLY A 25 -10.97 -12.82 -7.55
C GLY A 25 -10.47 -13.31 -6.19
N GLU A 26 -9.26 -13.85 -6.17
CA GLU A 26 -8.60 -14.22 -4.91
C GLU A 26 -8.09 -12.95 -4.21
N CYS A 27 -8.70 -12.63 -3.07
CA CYS A 27 -8.30 -11.50 -2.24
C CYS A 27 -7.30 -11.92 -1.17
N LYS A 28 -6.12 -11.30 -1.19
CA LYS A 28 -5.07 -11.50 -0.19
C LYS A 28 -4.46 -10.17 0.26
N VAL A 29 -4.09 -10.11 1.54
CA VAL A 29 -3.38 -8.97 2.09
C VAL A 29 -1.94 -9.00 1.59
N GLN A 30 -1.49 -7.93 0.93
CA GLN A 30 -0.12 -7.82 0.41
C GLN A 30 0.84 -7.13 1.38
N ILE A 31 0.33 -6.20 2.19
CA ILE A 31 1.13 -5.43 3.13
C ILE A 31 0.26 -4.94 4.28
N THR A 32 0.84 -4.88 5.48
CA THR A 32 0.30 -4.21 6.67
C THR A 32 1.33 -3.20 7.16
N TYR A 33 0.88 -2.05 7.67
CA TYR A 33 1.76 -0.99 8.12
C TYR A 33 1.10 -0.19 9.24
N ARG A 34 1.90 0.32 10.18
CA ARG A 34 1.46 1.14 11.32
C ARG A 34 2.58 2.09 11.72
N ASN A 35 2.23 3.34 12.03
CA ASN A 35 3.17 4.43 12.31
C ASN A 35 4.17 4.63 11.15
N GLN A 36 3.72 4.36 9.93
CA GLN A 36 4.53 4.38 8.71
C GLN A 36 3.64 4.81 7.53
N CYS A 37 4.30 5.19 6.45
CA CYS A 37 3.67 5.44 5.16
C CYS A 37 3.93 4.31 4.18
N VAL A 38 3.03 4.12 3.23
CA VAL A 38 3.08 3.09 2.20
C VAL A 38 2.93 3.72 0.82
N SER A 39 3.62 3.15 -0.17
CA SER A 39 3.37 3.43 -1.57
C SER A 39 3.11 2.15 -2.36
N LEU A 40 2.29 2.24 -3.40
CA LEU A 40 2.21 1.24 -4.48
C LEU A 40 2.77 1.88 -5.74
N VAL A 41 3.86 1.33 -6.25
CA VAL A 41 4.47 1.75 -7.51
C VAL A 41 4.34 0.62 -8.52
N HIS A 42 3.97 0.96 -9.75
CA HIS A 42 3.79 0.00 -10.84
C HIS A 42 4.51 0.48 -12.10
N PRO A 43 4.99 -0.44 -12.94
CA PRO A 43 5.49 -0.06 -14.26
C PRO A 43 4.34 0.47 -15.11
N THR A 44 4.59 1.51 -15.90
CA THR A 44 3.63 2.02 -16.89
C THR A 44 3.49 1.04 -18.05
N GLN A 45 4.52 0.23 -18.31
CA GLN A 45 4.53 -0.81 -19.32
C GLN A 45 4.62 -2.19 -18.67
N GLY A 46 3.47 -2.85 -18.54
CA GLY A 46 3.38 -4.23 -18.06
C GLY A 46 2.53 -4.39 -16.79
N ALA A 47 2.55 -5.59 -16.24
CA ALA A 47 1.75 -5.96 -15.09
C ALA A 47 2.58 -6.08 -13.80
N GLY A 48 1.88 -5.90 -12.68
CA GLY A 48 2.41 -6.01 -11.32
C GLY A 48 2.56 -4.66 -10.63
N GLY A 49 3.14 -4.69 -9.45
CA GLY A 49 3.42 -3.51 -8.65
C GLY A 49 4.19 -3.91 -7.40
N VAL A 50 4.81 -2.92 -6.78
CA VAL A 50 5.62 -3.08 -5.59
C VAL A 50 5.03 -2.19 -4.50
N PHE A 51 4.71 -2.81 -3.37
CA PHE A 51 4.41 -2.09 -2.14
C PHE A 51 5.70 -1.83 -1.37
N MET A 52 5.89 -0.60 -0.91
CA MET A 52 7.01 -0.23 -0.03
C MET A 52 6.52 0.63 1.12
N THR A 53 7.07 0.41 2.31
CA THR A 53 6.85 1.29 3.47
C THR A 53 8.03 2.23 3.69
N GLY A 54 7.78 3.32 4.39
CA GLY A 54 8.79 4.28 4.81
C GLY A 54 8.30 5.18 5.95
N PRO A 55 9.20 5.94 6.58
CA PRO A 55 8.83 6.91 7.62
C PRO A 55 8.01 8.09 7.06
N THR A 56 8.15 8.39 5.77
CA THR A 56 7.36 9.43 5.08
C THR A 56 6.84 8.91 3.74
N ILE A 57 5.90 9.65 3.13
CA ILE A 57 5.42 9.37 1.78
C ILE A 57 6.58 9.40 0.79
N GLU A 58 7.41 10.44 0.82
CA GLU A 58 8.54 10.63 -0.09
C GLU A 58 9.51 9.44 -0.03
N GLU A 59 9.85 8.99 1.17
CA GLU A 59 10.77 7.88 1.34
C GLU A 59 10.16 6.56 0.87
N SER A 60 8.89 6.30 1.20
CA SER A 60 8.19 5.11 0.70
C SER A 60 8.09 5.09 -0.82
N VAL A 61 7.86 6.24 -1.46
CA VAL A 61 7.78 6.39 -2.92
C VAL A 61 9.16 6.26 -3.56
N ARG A 62 10.20 6.86 -2.98
CA ARG A 62 11.58 6.76 -3.46
C ARG A 62 12.04 5.31 -3.52
N LEU A 63 11.82 4.57 -2.43
CA LEU A 63 12.11 3.13 -2.37
C LEU A 63 11.27 2.31 -3.34
N GLY A 64 9.97 2.64 -3.46
CA GLY A 64 9.05 1.99 -4.41
C GLY A 64 9.49 2.16 -5.85
N LYS A 65 9.88 3.38 -6.26
CA LYS A 65 10.40 3.67 -7.61
C LYS A 65 11.72 2.96 -7.87
N ALA A 66 12.66 2.97 -6.92
CA ALA A 66 13.93 2.27 -7.07
C ALA A 66 13.72 0.75 -7.29
N LYS A 67 12.84 0.13 -6.50
CA LYS A 67 12.54 -1.30 -6.62
C LYS A 67 11.74 -1.64 -7.88
N CYS A 68 10.83 -0.75 -8.31
CA CYS A 68 10.12 -0.90 -9.57
C CYS A 68 11.08 -0.80 -10.78
N ALA A 69 12.00 0.16 -10.78
CA ALA A 69 12.98 0.32 -11.86
C ALA A 69 13.90 -0.90 -12.00
N ALA A 70 14.26 -1.54 -10.89
CA ALA A 70 15.02 -2.79 -10.89
C ALA A 70 14.31 -3.98 -11.57
N LEU A 71 13.00 -3.89 -11.82
CA LEU A 71 12.25 -4.90 -12.59
C LEU A 71 12.45 -4.78 -14.10
N GLY A 72 13.08 -3.70 -14.59
CA GLY A 72 13.36 -3.50 -16.02
C GLY A 72 12.13 -3.23 -16.90
N LYS A 73 10.98 -2.90 -16.31
CA LYS A 73 9.68 -2.76 -17.00
C LYS A 73 9.33 -1.32 -17.43
N GLY A 74 10.34 -0.51 -17.75
CA GLY A 74 10.15 0.88 -18.18
C GLY A 74 9.89 1.87 -17.04
N GLU A 75 9.18 2.97 -17.33
CA GLU A 75 8.89 4.02 -16.35
C GLU A 75 7.96 3.53 -15.24
N CYS A 76 8.12 4.08 -14.03
CA CYS A 76 7.38 3.66 -12.85
C CYS A 76 6.49 4.77 -12.31
N ALA A 77 5.19 4.47 -12.18
CA ALA A 77 4.16 5.39 -11.70
C ALA A 77 3.65 5.00 -10.31
N VAL A 78 3.35 6.02 -9.50
CA VAL A 78 2.76 5.84 -8.16
C VAL A 78 1.25 5.69 -8.32
N LYS A 79 0.68 4.59 -7.82
CA LYS A 79 -0.77 4.35 -7.79
C LYS A 79 -1.38 4.66 -6.42
N VAL A 80 -0.59 4.49 -5.37
CA VAL A 80 -0.96 4.76 -3.98
C VAL A 80 0.21 5.42 -3.28
N SER A 81 -0.10 6.39 -2.43
CA SER A 81 0.80 6.90 -1.40
C SER A 81 -0.02 7.44 -0.23
N GLU A 82 0.07 6.81 0.94
CA GLU A 82 -0.66 7.24 2.14
C GLU A 82 0.10 6.85 3.42
N CYS A 83 -0.29 7.42 4.55
CA CYS A 83 0.23 7.06 5.86
C CYS A 83 -0.83 6.41 6.73
N SER A 84 -0.40 5.67 7.76
CA SER A 84 -1.32 5.17 8.76
C SER A 84 -1.92 6.35 9.51
N ASP A 85 -3.23 6.36 9.70
CA ASP A 85 -3.87 7.47 10.38
C ASP A 85 -3.51 7.50 11.88
N PRO A 86 -3.41 8.69 12.48
CA PRO A 86 -3.19 8.81 13.91
C PRO A 86 -4.35 8.19 14.69
N ILE A 87 -4.03 7.22 15.55
CA ILE A 87 -5.02 6.60 16.44
C ILE A 87 -5.15 7.48 17.69
N PHE A 88 -6.24 8.24 17.79
CA PHE A 88 -6.56 8.98 19.00
C PHE A 88 -7.09 8.03 20.08
N ARG A 89 -6.38 7.90 21.20
CA ARG A 89 -6.88 7.24 22.41
C ARG A 89 -7.31 8.33 23.38
N LYS A 90 -8.60 8.38 23.74
CA LYS A 90 -9.05 9.21 24.87
C LYS A 90 -8.48 8.61 26.16
N PHE A 91 -7.83 9.45 26.95
CA PHE A 91 -7.36 9.13 28.31
C PHE A 91 -8.39 9.60 29.32
#